data_AF-A0A6J6JU01-F1
#
_entry.id   AF-A0A6J6JU01-F1
#
_cell.length_a   1.000
_cell.length_b   1.000
_cell.length_c   1.000
_cell.angle_alpha   90.00
_cell.angle_beta   90.00
_cell.angle_gamma   90.00
#
_symmetry.space_group_name_H-M   'P 1'
#
loop_
_entity.id
_entity.type
_entity.pdbx_description
1 polymer ?
#
loop_
_entity_poly.entity_id
_entity_poly.type
_entity_poly.pdbx_seq_one_letter_code
_entity_poly.pdbx_strand_id
1 'polypeptide(L)'
;MYIHLDGARISNAAASLGTSLGAFTADVGVDAVSLGGTKNGAMGAEAAVILNPDLVPAMKYVRKSGMQLASKMRFISIQLVAMFEGDLWLKNAQHSNAMAQELYKGIRDIPGVKVEAPQANALFPILPAASIEPLQSVAKFYVWDHMINQVRWMCSWDTTQADVDNFVAAVKSELAN
;
A
#
# COMPACT_ATOMS: atom_id res chain seq x y z
N MET A 1 23.14 -16.25 -6.04
CA MET A 1 22.53 -15.00 -5.53
C MET A 1 21.03 -15.26 -5.47
N TYR A 2 20.36 -14.86 -4.38
CA TYR A 2 18.90 -15.03 -4.24
C TYR A 2 18.19 -13.67 -4.35
N ILE A 3 16.95 -13.68 -4.84
CA ILE A 3 16.09 -12.52 -4.99
C ILE A 3 14.88 -12.66 -4.06
N HIS A 4 14.73 -11.70 -3.15
CA HIS A 4 13.55 -11.54 -2.31
C HIS A 4 12.75 -10.33 -2.79
N LEU A 5 11.42 -10.49 -2.89
CA LEU A 5 10.49 -9.40 -3.16
C LEU A 5 9.70 -9.05 -1.90
N ASP A 6 9.87 -7.82 -1.41
CA ASP A 6 8.98 -7.24 -0.39
C ASP A 6 7.65 -6.85 -1.03
N GLY A 7 6.64 -7.68 -0.77
CA GLY A 7 5.31 -7.55 -1.33
C GLY A 7 4.30 -6.91 -0.38
N ALA A 8 4.72 -6.04 0.54
CA ALA A 8 3.82 -5.36 1.48
C ALA A 8 2.64 -4.61 0.79
N ARG A 9 2.79 -4.25 -0.49
CA ARG A 9 1.74 -3.67 -1.36
C ARG A 9 1.69 -4.33 -2.73
N ILE A 10 1.98 -5.63 -2.80
CA ILE A 10 2.06 -6.38 -4.06
C ILE A 10 0.74 -6.37 -4.84
N SER A 11 -0.39 -6.41 -4.14
CA SER A 11 -1.73 -6.31 -4.72
C SER A 11 -1.92 -4.98 -5.48
N ASN A 12 -1.46 -3.86 -4.92
CA ASN A 12 -1.52 -2.55 -5.57
C ASN A 12 -0.67 -2.48 -6.83
N ALA A 13 0.51 -3.10 -6.81
CA ALA A 13 1.37 -3.19 -7.99
C ALA A 13 0.71 -4.01 -9.11
N ALA A 14 0.18 -5.20 -8.78
CA ALA A 14 -0.53 -6.04 -9.74
C ALA A 14 -1.77 -5.33 -10.34
N ALA A 15 -2.55 -4.65 -9.50
CA ALA A 15 -3.71 -3.88 -9.95
C ALA A 15 -3.34 -2.75 -10.91
N SER A 16 -2.22 -2.05 -10.65
CA SER A 16 -1.72 -0.97 -11.50
C SER A 16 -1.17 -1.48 -12.83
N LEU A 17 -0.42 -2.59 -12.80
CA LEU A 17 0.16 -3.22 -13.98
C LEU A 17 -0.86 -4.00 -14.82
N GLY A 18 -2.05 -4.29 -14.29
CA GLY A 18 -3.07 -5.10 -14.96
C GLY A 18 -2.63 -6.55 -15.16
N THR A 19 -1.86 -7.11 -14.22
CA THR A 19 -1.25 -8.44 -14.35
C THR A 19 -1.50 -9.33 -13.12
N SER A 20 -1.21 -10.62 -13.23
CA SER A 20 -1.26 -11.56 -12.11
C SER A 20 -0.09 -11.34 -11.14
N LEU A 21 -0.22 -11.79 -9.89
CA LEU A 21 0.90 -11.78 -8.94
C LEU A 21 2.09 -12.63 -9.44
N GLY A 22 1.82 -13.73 -10.16
CA GLY A 22 2.84 -14.64 -10.69
C GLY A 22 3.76 -13.99 -11.72
N ALA A 23 3.19 -13.13 -12.58
CA ALA A 23 3.87 -12.53 -13.73
C ALA A 23 5.10 -11.68 -13.38
N PHE A 24 5.19 -11.18 -12.15
CA PHE A 24 6.33 -10.41 -11.66
C PHE A 24 6.90 -10.97 -10.35
N THR A 25 6.58 -12.23 -10.05
CA THR A 25 7.21 -13.00 -8.94
C THR A 25 7.80 -14.31 -9.47
N ALA A 26 7.02 -15.38 -9.48
CA ALA A 26 7.43 -16.72 -9.90
C ALA A 26 7.96 -16.74 -11.33
N ASP A 27 7.27 -16.06 -12.25
CA ASP A 27 7.58 -16.14 -13.69
C ASP A 27 8.86 -15.40 -14.07
N VAL A 28 9.40 -14.57 -13.16
CA VAL A 28 10.63 -13.78 -13.36
C VAL A 28 11.76 -14.20 -12.42
N GLY A 29 11.62 -15.36 -11.76
CA GLY A 29 12.70 -15.97 -10.98
C GLY A 29 12.92 -15.37 -9.60
N VAL A 30 11.89 -14.80 -8.96
CA VAL A 30 11.96 -14.44 -7.53
C VAL A 30 12.04 -15.72 -6.68
N ASP A 31 12.94 -15.76 -5.71
CA ASP A 31 13.13 -16.94 -4.83
C ASP A 31 12.18 -16.94 -3.63
N ALA A 32 11.81 -15.76 -3.12
CA ALA A 32 10.92 -15.59 -1.98
C ALA A 32 10.13 -14.27 -2.04
N VAL A 33 8.87 -14.30 -1.60
CA VAL A 33 7.97 -13.14 -1.56
C VAL A 33 7.41 -12.95 -0.16
N SER A 34 7.47 -11.72 0.36
CA SER A 34 6.64 -11.30 1.50
C SER A 34 5.27 -10.86 0.99
N LEU A 35 4.33 -11.79 0.86
CA LEU A 35 2.97 -11.52 0.35
C LEU A 35 2.14 -10.82 1.43
N GLY A 36 1.90 -9.52 1.25
CA GLY A 36 1.22 -8.69 2.23
C GLY A 36 -0.30 -8.78 2.16
N GLY A 37 -0.93 -9.07 3.31
CA GLY A 37 -2.39 -9.06 3.47
C GLY A 37 -2.88 -7.90 4.33
N THR A 38 -2.12 -7.49 5.35
CA THR A 38 -2.56 -6.52 6.36
C THR A 38 -2.89 -5.17 5.76
N LYS A 39 -2.05 -4.68 4.84
CA LYS A 39 -2.25 -3.38 4.19
C LYS A 39 -3.37 -3.39 3.15
N ASN A 40 -3.94 -4.55 2.86
CA ASN A 40 -4.96 -4.74 1.83
C ASN A 40 -6.29 -5.29 2.40
N GLY A 41 -6.50 -5.19 3.72
CA GLY A 41 -7.77 -5.53 4.38
C GLY A 41 -7.71 -6.66 5.40
N ALA A 42 -6.57 -7.35 5.55
CA ALA A 42 -6.41 -8.29 6.66
C ALA A 42 -6.13 -7.53 7.98
N MET A 43 -6.52 -8.11 9.11
CA MET A 43 -6.29 -7.53 10.44
C MET A 43 -4.82 -7.66 10.90
N GLY A 44 -4.09 -8.64 10.39
CA GLY A 44 -2.72 -8.91 10.80
C GLY A 44 -2.20 -10.23 10.23
N ALA A 45 -2.23 -10.34 8.90
CA ALA A 45 -1.84 -11.56 8.21
C ALA A 45 -0.93 -11.24 7.02
N GLU A 46 0.22 -11.89 7.01
CA GLU A 46 1.23 -11.84 5.96
C GLU A 46 1.63 -13.29 5.63
N ALA A 47 2.08 -13.55 4.39
CA ALA A 47 2.57 -14.85 3.98
C ALA A 47 3.99 -14.77 3.45
N ALA A 48 4.91 -15.56 4.01
CA ALA A 48 6.19 -15.83 3.38
C ALA A 48 6.01 -16.93 2.33
N VAL A 49 5.99 -16.55 1.05
CA VAL A 49 5.86 -17.47 -0.09
C VAL A 49 7.25 -17.80 -0.59
N ILE A 50 7.62 -19.07 -0.51
CA ILE A 50 8.97 -19.55 -0.84
C ILE A 50 8.86 -20.28 -2.17
N LEU A 51 9.41 -19.67 -3.20
CA LEU A 51 9.31 -20.13 -4.58
C LEU A 51 10.49 -21.03 -4.94
N ASN A 52 11.67 -20.77 -4.36
CA ASN A 52 12.82 -21.65 -4.51
C ASN A 52 12.70 -22.89 -3.58
N PRO A 53 12.57 -24.12 -4.13
CA PRO A 53 12.36 -25.33 -3.34
C PRO A 53 13.53 -25.65 -2.40
N ASP A 54 14.76 -25.23 -2.73
CA ASP A 54 15.95 -25.48 -1.91
C ASP A 54 15.91 -24.73 -0.57
N LEU A 55 15.11 -23.65 -0.48
CA LEU A 55 14.96 -22.84 0.73
C LEU A 55 13.88 -23.39 1.68
N VAL A 56 12.94 -24.20 1.18
CA VAL A 56 11.79 -24.69 1.94
C VAL A 56 12.16 -25.47 3.22
N PRO A 57 13.16 -26.38 3.23
CA PRO A 57 13.48 -27.17 4.42
C PRO A 57 13.84 -26.34 5.66
N ALA A 58 14.46 -25.18 5.47
CA ALA A 58 14.89 -24.29 6.55
C ALA A 58 13.72 -23.53 7.20
N MET A 59 12.64 -23.29 6.47
CA MET A 59 11.60 -22.32 6.86
C MET A 59 10.80 -22.72 8.08
N LYS A 60 10.60 -24.02 8.32
CA LYS A 60 9.93 -24.48 9.54
C LYS A 60 10.73 -24.12 10.80
N TYR A 61 12.07 -24.14 10.71
CA TYR A 61 12.94 -23.77 11.82
C TYR A 61 12.99 -22.26 11.99
N VAL A 62 13.21 -21.51 10.90
CA VAL A 62 13.22 -20.03 10.90
C VAL A 62 11.93 -19.46 11.49
N ARG A 63 10.77 -19.98 11.06
CA ARG A 63 9.47 -19.52 11.58
C ARG A 63 9.34 -19.78 13.09
N LYS A 64 9.84 -20.91 13.59
CA LYS A 64 9.77 -21.26 15.01
C LYS A 64 10.76 -20.45 15.84
N SER A 65 12.03 -20.38 15.43
CA SER A 65 13.07 -19.66 16.17
C SER A 65 12.86 -18.14 16.13
N GLY A 66 12.30 -17.62 15.03
CA GLY A 66 11.88 -16.23 14.91
C GLY A 66 10.59 -15.88 15.64
N MET A 67 10.04 -16.80 16.44
CA MET A 67 8.78 -16.62 17.19
C MET A 67 7.56 -16.25 16.33
N GLN A 68 7.59 -16.61 15.04
CA GLN A 68 6.50 -16.38 14.06
C GLN A 68 5.60 -17.61 13.88
N LEU A 69 5.78 -18.67 14.68
CA LEU A 69 4.89 -19.83 14.67
C LEU A 69 3.71 -19.63 15.63
N ALA A 70 2.61 -19.08 15.12
CA ALA A 70 1.39 -18.90 15.89
C ALA A 70 0.74 -20.24 16.27
N SER A 71 0.42 -20.42 17.56
CA SER A 71 -0.28 -21.61 18.07
C SER A 71 -1.69 -21.77 17.45
N LYS A 72 -2.45 -20.67 17.36
CA LYS A 72 -3.80 -20.66 16.76
C LYS A 72 -3.76 -20.17 15.31
N MET A 73 -2.98 -20.85 14.47
CA MET A 73 -2.70 -20.45 13.08
C MET A 73 -3.94 -20.23 12.21
N ARG A 74 -5.08 -20.85 12.55
CA ARG A 74 -6.37 -20.65 11.87
C ARG A 74 -6.81 -19.18 11.81
N PHE A 75 -6.48 -18.37 12.82
CA PHE A 75 -6.88 -16.95 12.83
C PHE A 75 -6.05 -16.10 11.85
N ILE A 76 -4.83 -16.52 11.51
CA ILE A 76 -4.03 -15.89 10.46
C ILE A 76 -4.43 -16.45 9.10
N SER A 77 -4.55 -17.78 9.00
CA SER A 77 -4.82 -18.47 7.74
C SER A 77 -6.16 -18.08 7.12
N ILE A 78 -7.22 -17.97 7.93
CA ILE A 78 -8.55 -17.63 7.41
C ILE A 78 -8.60 -16.24 6.76
N GLN A 79 -7.78 -15.29 7.23
CA GLN A 79 -7.68 -13.96 6.62
C GLN A 79 -7.09 -14.05 5.21
N LEU A 80 -6.04 -14.86 5.02
CA LEU A 80 -5.40 -15.06 3.72
C LEU A 80 -6.29 -15.86 2.76
N VAL A 81 -7.01 -16.88 3.27
CA VAL A 81 -8.01 -17.63 2.48
C VAL A 81 -9.07 -16.66 1.95
N ALA A 82 -9.72 -15.89 2.84
CA ALA A 82 -10.74 -14.91 2.42
C ALA A 82 -10.19 -13.86 1.44
N MET A 83 -8.93 -13.45 1.60
CA MET A 83 -8.27 -12.47 0.75
C MET A 83 -7.99 -12.99 -0.68
N PHE A 84 -7.50 -14.23 -0.80
CA PHE A 84 -6.91 -14.74 -2.04
C PHE A 84 -7.69 -15.90 -2.70
N GLU A 85 -8.74 -16.44 -2.07
CA GLU A 85 -9.61 -17.47 -2.68
C GLU A 85 -10.44 -16.90 -3.85
N GLY A 86 -10.78 -15.61 -3.78
CA GLY A 86 -11.47 -14.89 -4.85
C GLY A 86 -10.68 -13.67 -5.32
N ASP A 87 -11.41 -12.63 -5.70
CA ASP A 87 -10.87 -11.38 -6.24
C ASP A 87 -10.79 -10.24 -5.21
N LEU A 88 -11.01 -10.52 -3.92
CA LEU A 88 -11.01 -9.51 -2.86
C LEU A 88 -9.68 -8.76 -2.78
N TRP A 89 -8.55 -9.46 -2.85
CA TRP A 89 -7.23 -8.85 -2.86
C TRP A 89 -7.07 -7.82 -4.00
N LEU A 90 -7.61 -8.12 -5.18
CA LEU A 90 -7.52 -7.27 -6.36
C LEU A 90 -8.50 -6.10 -6.26
N LYS A 91 -9.74 -6.35 -5.84
CA LYS A 91 -10.76 -5.30 -5.62
C LYS A 91 -10.29 -4.24 -4.63
N ASN A 92 -9.75 -4.66 -3.49
CA ASN A 92 -9.23 -3.74 -2.46
C ASN A 92 -8.05 -2.90 -2.98
N ALA A 93 -7.16 -3.53 -3.76
CA ALA A 93 -6.02 -2.84 -4.36
C ALA A 93 -6.45 -1.86 -5.46
N GLN A 94 -7.39 -2.24 -6.32
CA GLN A 94 -7.98 -1.38 -7.33
C GLN A 94 -8.67 -0.17 -6.70
N HIS A 95 -9.45 -0.39 -5.66
CA HIS A 95 -10.13 0.68 -4.91
C HIS A 95 -9.14 1.67 -4.31
N SER A 96 -8.14 1.18 -3.57
CA SER A 96 -7.13 2.05 -2.95
C SER A 96 -6.28 2.82 -3.97
N ASN A 97 -5.93 2.20 -5.10
CA ASN A 97 -5.27 2.90 -6.22
C ASN A 97 -6.19 3.95 -6.86
N ALA A 98 -7.49 3.64 -7.04
CA ALA A 98 -8.46 4.57 -7.61
C ALA A 98 -8.64 5.81 -6.73
N MET A 99 -8.75 5.65 -5.41
CA MET A 99 -8.84 6.78 -4.48
C MET A 99 -7.59 7.67 -4.50
N ALA A 100 -6.40 7.07 -4.65
CA ALA A 100 -5.18 7.84 -4.83
C ALA A 100 -5.18 8.64 -6.14
N GLN A 101 -5.70 8.05 -7.22
CA GLN A 101 -5.87 8.74 -8.51
C GLN A 101 -6.89 9.88 -8.44
N GLU A 102 -8.02 9.68 -7.75
CA GLU A 102 -9.02 10.75 -7.55
C GLU A 102 -8.46 11.89 -6.70
N LEU A 103 -7.72 11.58 -5.63
CA LEU A 103 -7.02 12.59 -4.83
C LEU A 103 -6.04 13.38 -5.70
N TYR A 104 -5.23 12.70 -6.52
CA TYR A 104 -4.30 13.35 -7.45
C TYR A 104 -5.02 14.29 -8.42
N LYS A 105 -6.11 13.84 -9.06
CA LYS A 105 -6.92 14.67 -9.97
C LYS A 105 -7.48 15.90 -9.26
N GLY A 106 -7.88 15.76 -7.99
CA GLY A 106 -8.45 16.84 -7.20
C GLY A 106 -7.45 17.95 -6.83
N ILE A 107 -6.17 17.63 -6.74
CA ILE A 107 -5.13 18.56 -6.24
C ILE A 107 -4.07 18.99 -7.24
N ARG A 108 -3.86 18.25 -8.35
CA ARG A 108 -2.73 18.47 -9.27
C ARG A 108 -2.67 19.86 -9.93
N ASP A 109 -3.83 20.51 -10.06
CA ASP A 109 -3.97 21.80 -10.75
C ASP A 109 -4.05 22.98 -9.75
N ILE A 110 -3.89 22.71 -8.44
CA ILE A 110 -3.93 23.75 -7.39
C ILE A 110 -2.58 24.48 -7.37
N PRO A 111 -2.55 25.83 -7.47
CA PRO A 111 -1.33 26.61 -7.34
C PRO A 111 -0.61 26.31 -6.03
N GLY A 112 0.72 26.13 -6.09
CA GLY A 112 1.55 25.80 -4.94
C GLY A 112 1.70 24.30 -4.66
N VAL A 113 0.86 23.45 -5.24
CA VAL A 113 1.01 21.99 -5.17
C VAL A 113 1.92 21.51 -6.30
N LYS A 114 2.93 20.70 -5.97
CA LYS A 114 3.68 19.90 -6.97
C LYS A 114 3.49 18.43 -6.65
N VAL A 115 2.94 17.66 -7.58
CA VAL A 115 2.62 16.25 -7.36
C VAL A 115 2.70 15.47 -8.67
N GLU A 116 3.16 14.22 -8.58
CA GLU A 116 3.16 13.28 -9.70
C GLU A 116 1.96 12.32 -9.60
N ALA A 117 1.54 11.78 -10.74
CA ALA A 117 0.47 10.79 -10.77
C ALA A 117 0.90 9.53 -10.01
N PRO A 118 0.09 9.02 -9.08
CA PRO A 118 0.48 7.88 -8.26
C PRO A 118 0.48 6.58 -9.08
N GLN A 119 1.52 5.77 -8.96
CA GLN A 119 1.57 4.44 -9.58
C GLN A 119 0.81 3.36 -8.77
N ALA A 120 0.43 3.67 -7.54
CA ALA A 120 -0.27 2.78 -6.61
C ALA A 120 -1.18 3.63 -5.70
N ASN A 121 -1.26 3.31 -4.41
CA ASN A 121 -2.14 3.96 -3.45
C ASN A 121 -1.48 5.09 -2.62
N ALA A 122 -0.36 5.64 -3.09
CA ALA A 122 0.42 6.64 -2.36
C ALA A 122 0.71 7.87 -3.23
N LEU A 123 0.57 9.06 -2.65
CA LEU A 123 0.98 10.33 -3.25
C LEU A 123 2.04 11.00 -2.39
N PHE A 124 2.93 11.73 -3.06
CA PHE A 124 4.01 12.47 -2.42
C PHE A 124 4.03 13.95 -2.86
N PRO A 125 2.98 14.72 -2.56
CA PRO A 125 2.93 16.12 -2.96
C PRO A 125 3.91 16.98 -2.15
N ILE A 126 4.48 17.97 -2.82
CA ILE A 126 5.22 19.07 -2.23
C ILE A 126 4.24 20.24 -2.07
N LEU A 127 4.21 20.80 -0.86
CA LEU A 127 3.28 21.88 -0.47
C LEU A 127 4.03 23.08 0.12
N PRO A 128 3.43 24.28 0.14
CA PRO A 128 3.93 25.37 0.94
C PRO A 128 3.97 24.98 2.42
N ALA A 129 5.09 25.23 3.10
CA ALA A 129 5.32 24.79 4.48
C ALA A 129 4.18 25.21 5.44
N ALA A 130 3.67 26.44 5.28
CA ALA A 130 2.59 26.99 6.11
C ALA A 130 1.27 26.20 6.01
N SER A 131 1.02 25.51 4.90
CA SER A 131 -0.22 24.73 4.69
C SER A 131 -0.21 23.36 5.36
N ILE A 132 0.96 22.84 5.74
CA ILE A 132 1.12 21.45 6.19
C ILE A 132 0.41 21.21 7.52
N GLU A 133 0.72 22.02 8.54
CA GLU A 133 0.14 21.85 9.88
C GLU A 133 -1.39 22.05 9.88
N PRO A 134 -1.96 23.07 9.21
CA PRO A 134 -3.41 23.18 9.01
C PRO A 134 -4.02 21.92 8.38
N LEU A 135 -3.42 21.39 7.31
CA LEU A 135 -3.94 20.18 6.66
C LEU A 135 -3.82 18.93 7.55
N GLN A 136 -2.81 18.85 8.42
CA GLN A 136 -2.67 17.75 9.39
C GLN A 136 -3.76 17.76 10.47
N SER A 137 -4.42 18.90 10.68
CA SER A 137 -5.61 18.99 11.54
C SER A 137 -6.84 18.33 10.90
N VAL A 138 -6.89 18.26 9.57
CA VAL A 138 -7.99 17.65 8.79
C VAL A 138 -7.77 16.14 8.58
N ALA A 139 -6.55 15.74 8.19
CA ALA A 139 -6.22 14.34 7.93
C ALA A 139 -4.87 13.96 8.54
N LYS A 140 -4.71 12.70 8.96
CA LYS A 140 -3.45 12.21 9.53
C LYS A 140 -2.46 11.85 8.45
N PHE A 141 -1.39 12.63 8.36
CA PHE A 141 -0.22 12.35 7.53
C PHE A 141 1.03 12.97 8.16
N TYR A 142 2.18 12.73 7.54
CA TYR A 142 3.45 13.28 7.99
C TYR A 142 4.29 13.80 6.82
N VAL A 143 5.29 14.62 7.15
CA VAL A 143 6.27 15.14 6.20
C VAL A 143 7.27 14.04 5.87
N TRP A 144 7.32 13.63 4.61
CA TRP A 144 8.23 12.60 4.10
C TRP A 144 9.63 13.15 3.86
N ASP A 145 9.73 14.36 3.31
CA ASP A 145 10.98 15.08 3.11
C ASP A 145 10.81 16.54 3.55
N HIS A 146 11.49 16.89 4.65
CA HIS A 146 11.45 18.22 5.24
C HIS A 146 12.22 19.28 4.43
N MET A 147 13.17 18.90 3.59
CA MET A 147 13.98 19.84 2.80
C MET A 147 13.14 20.51 1.71
N ILE A 148 12.17 19.77 1.17
CA ILE A 148 11.32 20.20 0.08
C ILE A 148 9.85 20.31 0.48
N ASN A 149 9.51 20.10 1.76
CA ASN A 149 8.12 20.08 2.25
C ASN A 149 7.24 19.04 1.53
N GLN A 150 7.81 17.87 1.22
CA GLN A 150 7.06 16.77 0.64
C GLN A 150 6.35 15.99 1.75
N VAL A 151 5.05 15.77 1.60
CA VAL A 151 4.23 14.99 2.54
C VAL A 151 3.90 13.63 1.92
N ARG A 152 3.55 12.64 2.75
CA ARG A 152 3.08 11.34 2.25
C ARG A 152 1.61 11.13 2.56
N TRP A 153 0.80 11.01 1.51
CA TRP A 153 -0.61 10.65 1.61
C TRP A 153 -0.84 9.24 1.10
N MET A 154 -1.70 8.51 1.81
CA MET A 154 -1.96 7.09 1.54
C MET A 154 -3.47 6.89 1.45
N CYS A 155 -3.92 6.16 0.44
CA CYS A 155 -5.27 5.63 0.37
C CYS A 155 -5.24 4.13 0.70
N SER A 156 -6.27 3.66 1.38
CA SER A 156 -6.45 2.27 1.81
C SER A 156 -7.67 1.66 1.13
N TRP A 157 -7.88 0.37 1.37
CA TRP A 157 -9.00 -0.41 0.85
C TRP A 157 -10.37 0.11 1.33
N ASP A 158 -10.39 0.89 2.42
CA ASP A 158 -11.58 1.50 3.03
C ASP A 158 -11.64 3.03 2.88
N THR A 159 -10.68 3.66 2.19
CA THR A 159 -10.77 5.10 1.88
C THR A 159 -12.01 5.37 1.03
N THR A 160 -12.92 6.22 1.49
CA THR A 160 -14.14 6.53 0.75
C THR A 160 -13.94 7.71 -0.21
N GLN A 161 -14.82 7.83 -1.20
CA GLN A 161 -14.84 9.03 -2.05
C GLN A 161 -15.07 10.30 -1.22
N ALA A 162 -15.89 10.22 -0.16
CA ALA A 162 -16.11 11.34 0.74
C ALA A 162 -14.84 11.76 1.49
N ASP A 163 -13.99 10.81 1.92
CA ASP A 163 -12.70 11.12 2.53
C ASP A 163 -11.81 11.90 1.56
N VAL A 164 -11.76 11.47 0.30
CA VAL A 164 -11.02 12.14 -0.76
C VAL A 164 -11.57 13.54 -1.03
N ASP A 165 -12.87 13.67 -1.25
CA ASP A 165 -13.53 14.93 -1.59
C ASP A 165 -13.36 15.98 -0.47
N ASN A 166 -13.57 15.55 0.79
CA ASN A 166 -13.39 16.41 1.96
C ASN A 166 -11.95 16.91 2.07
N PHE A 167 -10.97 16.03 1.86
CA PHE A 167 -9.57 16.41 1.94
C PHE A 167 -9.15 17.32 0.77
N VAL A 168 -9.61 17.05 -0.45
CA VAL A 168 -9.40 17.92 -1.62
C VAL A 168 -9.98 19.31 -1.36
N ALA A 169 -11.18 19.41 -0.79
CA ALA A 169 -11.79 20.69 -0.43
C ALA A 169 -10.95 21.46 0.60
N ALA A 170 -10.42 20.77 1.62
CA ALA A 170 -9.52 21.37 2.59
C ALA A 170 -8.23 21.91 1.96
N VAL A 171 -7.59 21.14 1.07
CA VAL A 171 -6.39 21.58 0.33
C VAL A 171 -6.67 22.83 -0.51
N LYS A 172 -7.81 22.86 -1.22
CA LYS A 172 -8.23 24.03 -2.00
C LYS A 172 -8.47 25.25 -1.13
N SER A 173 -9.14 25.08 0.00
CA SER A 173 -9.42 26.18 0.93
C SER A 173 -8.15 26.74 1.56
N GLU A 174 -7.21 25.88 1.92
CA GLU A 174 -5.95 26.29 2.56
C GLU A 174 -5.04 27.05 1.59
N LEU A 175 -4.98 26.61 0.32
CA LEU A 175 -4.08 27.19 -0.69
C LEU A 175 -4.71 28.33 -1.52
N ALA A 176 -5.98 28.66 -1.29
CA ALA A 176 -6.62 29.83 -1.89
C ALA A 176 -6.33 31.14 -1.12
N ASN A 177 -5.80 31.04 0.10
CA ASN A 177 -5.49 32.17 1.00
C ASN A 177 -4.09 32.76 0.78
#